data_AF-A0A950WWA8-F1
#
_entry.id   AF-A0A950WWA8-F1
#
_cell.length_a   1.000
_cell.length_b   1.000
_cell.length_c   1.000
_cell.angle_alpha   90.00
_cell.angle_beta   90.00
_cell.angle_gamma   90.00
#
_symmetry.space_group_name_H-M   'P 1'
#
loop_
_entity.id
_entity.type
_entity.pdbx_description
1 polymer ?
#
loop_
_entity_poly.entity_id
_entity_poly.type
_entity_poly.pdbx_seq_one_letter_code
_entity_poly.pdbx_strand_id
1 'polypeptide(L)'
;MLTRSEIESGYPTELASFAELLRSLSPQEAATPSRCTGWTVADVAAHVAGGLTDVVNLNLDGAGTPEWTQRQVDDRRGRTLAELADEVDESTEKAIGLMKAFDDDAWNGPAPAGVAGTIGTGIEGLFYDVYLHGDDIRSSIGRPSVGGPGLRASVHHVAGILTDRGFKGSTLALDGIDEVPVSGGGDAISGDPLQFVLAATGRADAAPLGLSPDINIYAD
;
A
#
# COMPACT_ATOMS: atom_id res chain seq x y z
N MET A 1 14.03 -4.04 -0.75
CA MET A 1 13.26 -3.52 0.39
C MET A 1 13.86 -2.21 0.85
N LEU A 2 13.03 -1.35 1.41
CA LEU A 2 13.46 -0.16 2.12
C LEU A 2 14.21 -0.53 3.40
N THR A 3 15.04 0.37 3.88
CA THR A 3 15.63 0.26 5.21
C THR A 3 14.57 0.48 6.29
N ARG A 4 14.80 -0.08 7.48
CA ARG A 4 13.93 0.15 8.65
C ARG A 4 13.72 1.64 8.93
N SER A 5 14.77 2.45 8.84
CA SER A 5 14.69 3.90 9.09
C SER A 5 13.85 4.64 8.04
N GLU A 6 13.90 4.22 6.77
CA GLU A 6 13.03 4.76 5.72
C GLU A 6 11.55 4.43 6.00
N ILE A 7 11.26 3.21 6.47
CA ILE A 7 9.89 2.80 6.82
C ILE A 7 9.39 3.55 8.06
N GLU A 8 10.19 3.60 9.13
CA GLU A 8 9.83 4.27 10.40
C GLU A 8 9.56 5.78 10.23
N SER A 9 10.20 6.42 9.25
CA SER A 9 9.99 7.84 8.94
C SER A 9 8.88 8.08 7.91
N GLY A 10 8.82 7.25 6.87
CA GLY A 10 7.90 7.42 5.75
C GLY A 10 6.47 6.98 6.08
N TYR A 11 6.29 5.82 6.71
CA TYR A 11 4.97 5.23 6.89
C TYR A 11 4.02 6.10 7.73
N PRO A 12 4.43 6.65 8.89
CA PRO A 12 3.57 7.58 9.64
C PRO A 12 3.21 8.85 8.87
N THR A 13 4.12 9.34 8.03
CA THR A 13 3.88 10.54 7.21
C THR A 13 2.82 10.28 6.13
N GLU A 14 2.83 9.08 5.53
CA GLU A 14 1.83 8.67 4.56
C GLU A 14 0.46 8.47 5.20
N LEU A 15 0.41 7.86 6.40
CA LEU A 15 -0.83 7.73 7.17
C LEU A 15 -1.45 9.09 7.50
N ALA A 16 -0.64 10.05 7.96
CA ALA A 16 -1.12 11.41 8.20
C ALA A 16 -1.61 12.08 6.91
N SER A 17 -0.90 11.89 5.78
CA SER A 17 -1.32 12.41 4.48
C SER A 17 -2.62 11.79 3.97
N PHE A 18 -2.83 10.51 4.29
CA PHE A 18 -4.07 9.80 3.98
C PHE A 18 -5.24 10.31 4.84
N ALA A 19 -5.05 10.49 6.14
CA ALA A 19 -6.07 11.09 7.02
C ALA A 19 -6.48 12.49 6.54
N GLU A 20 -5.51 13.33 6.15
CA GLU A 20 -5.79 14.66 5.59
C GLU A 20 -6.51 14.59 4.23
N LEU A 21 -6.17 13.60 3.38
CA LEU A 21 -6.94 13.33 2.17
C LEU A 21 -8.40 13.05 2.54
N LEU A 22 -8.68 12.14 3.49
CA LEU A 22 -10.04 11.81 3.90
C LEU A 22 -10.83 13.01 4.42
N ARG A 23 -10.21 13.86 5.25
CA ARG A 23 -10.82 15.10 5.78
C ARG A 23 -11.18 16.12 4.70
N SER A 24 -10.44 16.10 3.58
CA SER A 24 -10.63 17.04 2.48
C SER A 24 -11.71 16.64 1.48
N LEU A 25 -12.36 15.48 1.67
CA LEU A 25 -13.37 14.94 0.76
C LEU A 25 -14.78 15.28 1.22
N SER A 26 -15.63 15.64 0.26
CA SER A 26 -17.06 15.82 0.47
C SER A 26 -17.80 14.48 0.57
N PRO A 27 -19.02 14.45 1.16
CA PRO A 27 -19.87 13.26 1.14
C PRO A 27 -20.22 12.77 -0.28
N GLN A 28 -20.27 13.68 -1.26
CA GLN A 28 -20.51 13.32 -2.67
C GLN A 28 -19.30 12.61 -3.27
N GLU A 29 -18.09 13.12 -3.04
CA GLU A 29 -16.84 12.46 -3.43
C GLU A 29 -16.72 11.08 -2.77
N ALA A 30 -17.10 10.94 -1.50
CA ALA A 30 -17.10 9.68 -0.75
C ALA A 30 -17.94 8.57 -1.42
N ALA A 31 -19.04 8.93 -2.07
CA ALA A 31 -19.94 8.00 -2.75
C ALA A 31 -19.49 7.65 -4.20
N THR A 32 -18.38 8.21 -4.67
CA THR A 32 -17.90 8.00 -6.04
C THR A 32 -17.37 6.57 -6.22
N PRO A 33 -17.70 5.86 -7.31
CA PRO A 33 -17.06 4.58 -7.63
C PRO A 33 -15.55 4.71 -7.74
N SER A 34 -14.81 3.75 -7.19
CA SER A 34 -13.35 3.73 -7.22
C SER A 34 -12.78 2.83 -8.32
N ARG A 35 -11.45 2.82 -8.48
CA ARG A 35 -10.74 1.82 -9.31
C ARG A 35 -10.86 0.40 -8.75
N CYS A 36 -11.12 0.26 -7.45
CA CYS A 36 -11.41 -1.03 -6.83
C CYS A 36 -12.83 -1.45 -7.22
N THR A 37 -12.94 -2.47 -8.07
CA THR A 37 -14.22 -2.86 -8.67
C THR A 37 -15.26 -3.19 -7.60
N GLY A 38 -16.41 -2.52 -7.66
CA GLY A 38 -17.51 -2.70 -6.72
C GLY A 38 -17.42 -1.86 -5.45
N TRP A 39 -16.36 -1.07 -5.27
CA TRP A 39 -16.13 -0.24 -4.09
C TRP A 39 -16.21 1.24 -4.41
N THR A 40 -16.81 2.00 -3.50
CA THR A 40 -16.77 3.47 -3.49
C THR A 40 -15.49 3.99 -2.84
N VAL A 41 -15.24 5.29 -2.94
CA VAL A 41 -14.18 5.98 -2.19
C VAL A 41 -14.29 5.73 -0.69
N ALA A 42 -15.51 5.73 -0.13
CA ALA A 42 -15.73 5.44 1.28
C ALA A 42 -15.38 3.98 1.64
N ASP A 43 -15.65 3.02 0.75
CA ASP A 43 -15.29 1.62 0.98
C ASP A 43 -13.76 1.43 0.97
N VAL A 44 -13.06 2.07 0.03
CA VAL A 44 -11.58 2.07 0.00
C VAL A 44 -11.01 2.71 1.27
N ALA A 45 -11.56 3.85 1.71
CA ALA A 45 -11.13 4.51 2.95
C ALA A 45 -11.36 3.62 4.18
N ALA A 46 -12.51 2.95 4.25
CA ALA A 46 -12.86 2.03 5.32
C ALA A 46 -11.93 0.81 5.35
N HIS A 47 -11.56 0.27 4.20
CA HIS A 47 -10.59 -0.82 4.08
C HIS A 47 -9.23 -0.41 4.67
N VAL A 48 -8.66 0.71 4.24
CA VAL A 48 -7.34 1.16 4.73
C VAL A 48 -7.37 1.45 6.23
N ALA A 49 -8.36 2.19 6.71
CA ALA A 49 -8.52 2.48 8.13
C ALA A 49 -8.72 1.19 8.96
N GLY A 50 -9.47 0.23 8.41
CA GLY A 50 -9.74 -1.05 9.05
C GLY A 50 -8.56 -1.99 9.06
N GLY A 51 -7.79 -2.07 7.98
CA GLY A 51 -6.55 -2.83 7.93
C GLY A 51 -5.57 -2.34 8.98
N LEU A 52 -5.34 -1.03 9.06
CA LEU A 52 -4.48 -0.44 10.08
C LEU A 52 -4.97 -0.73 11.50
N THR A 53 -6.27 -0.57 11.74
CA THR A 53 -6.90 -0.84 13.04
C THR A 53 -6.77 -2.31 13.45
N ASP A 54 -6.99 -3.24 12.51
CA ASP A 54 -6.85 -4.66 12.74
C ASP A 54 -5.40 -5.03 13.10
N VAL A 55 -4.43 -4.46 12.39
CA VAL A 55 -3.00 -4.69 12.67
C VAL A 55 -2.61 -4.21 14.07
N VAL A 56 -2.93 -2.96 14.42
CA VAL A 56 -2.49 -2.40 15.72
C VAL A 56 -3.20 -3.02 16.93
N ASN A 57 -4.36 -3.64 16.72
CA ASN A 57 -5.10 -4.39 17.74
C ASN A 57 -4.87 -5.91 17.68
N LEU A 58 -4.00 -6.39 16.78
CA LEU A 58 -3.70 -7.81 16.56
C LEU A 58 -4.90 -8.68 16.14
N ASN A 59 -5.88 -8.09 15.45
CA ASN A 59 -7.03 -8.77 14.85
C ASN A 59 -6.66 -9.35 13.47
N LEU A 60 -5.73 -10.32 13.47
CA LEU A 60 -5.09 -10.82 12.25
C LEU A 60 -5.67 -12.13 11.72
N ASP A 61 -6.73 -12.66 12.33
CA ASP A 61 -7.39 -13.88 11.86
C ASP A 61 -7.95 -13.69 10.44
N GLY A 62 -7.40 -14.46 9.49
CA GLY A 62 -7.74 -14.35 8.07
C GLY A 62 -7.04 -13.21 7.33
N ALA A 63 -6.01 -12.58 7.90
CA ALA A 63 -5.25 -11.53 7.21
C ALA A 63 -4.84 -11.95 5.79
N GLY A 64 -5.06 -11.06 4.81
CA GLY A 64 -4.81 -11.32 3.39
C GLY A 64 -5.89 -12.09 2.64
N THR A 65 -6.99 -12.48 3.30
CA THR A 65 -8.15 -13.11 2.63
C THR A 65 -9.19 -12.07 2.20
N PRO A 66 -9.98 -12.34 1.14
CA PRO A 66 -11.11 -11.47 0.76
C PRO A 66 -12.11 -11.23 1.89
N GLU A 67 -12.36 -12.22 2.75
CA GLU A 67 -13.27 -12.10 3.88
C GLU A 67 -12.76 -11.11 4.94
N TRP A 68 -11.45 -11.08 5.19
CA TRP A 68 -10.83 -10.12 6.11
C TRP A 68 -10.94 -8.69 5.59
N THR A 69 -10.63 -8.51 4.30
CA THR A 69 -10.79 -7.24 3.59
C THR A 69 -12.25 -6.75 3.58
N GLN A 70 -13.20 -7.64 3.30
CA GLN A 70 -14.62 -7.29 3.26
C GLN A 70 -15.16 -6.90 4.65
N ARG A 71 -14.73 -7.58 5.72
CA ARG A 71 -15.12 -7.25 7.10
C ARG A 71 -14.74 -5.80 7.48
N GLN A 72 -13.56 -5.33 7.06
CA GLN A 72 -13.10 -3.97 7.37
C GLN A 72 -14.04 -2.89 6.83
N VAL A 73 -14.57 -3.12 5.63
CA VAL A 73 -15.56 -2.26 4.98
C VAL A 73 -16.91 -2.36 5.70
N ASP A 74 -17.38 -3.57 5.95
CA ASP A 74 -18.70 -3.81 6.55
C ASP A 74 -18.81 -3.25 7.97
N ASP A 75 -17.79 -3.41 8.80
CA ASP A 75 -17.73 -2.90 10.18
C ASP A 75 -17.76 -1.36 10.26
N ARG A 76 -17.41 -0.68 9.16
CA ARG A 76 -17.32 0.79 9.06
C ARG A 76 -18.42 1.40 8.21
N ARG A 77 -19.38 0.58 7.75
CA ARG A 77 -20.50 1.04 6.93
C ARG A 77 -21.28 2.15 7.65
N GLY A 78 -21.39 3.30 7.00
CA GLY A 78 -22.11 4.47 7.54
C GLY A 78 -21.25 5.44 8.33
N ARG A 79 -19.96 5.14 8.60
CA ARG A 79 -19.01 6.14 9.12
C ARG A 79 -18.72 7.19 8.06
N THR A 80 -18.51 8.41 8.52
CA THR A 80 -18.05 9.54 7.71
C THR A 80 -16.54 9.44 7.46
N LEU A 81 -16.06 10.09 6.40
CA LEU A 81 -14.61 10.15 6.12
C LEU A 81 -13.82 10.86 7.23
N ALA A 82 -14.45 11.78 7.96
CA ALA A 82 -13.83 12.42 9.12
C ALA A 82 -13.63 11.41 10.27
N GLU A 83 -14.64 10.59 10.59
CA GLU A 83 -14.51 9.53 11.60
C GLU A 83 -13.46 8.48 11.21
N LEU A 84 -13.36 8.15 9.91
CA LEU A 84 -12.31 7.26 9.42
C LEU A 84 -10.91 7.89 9.51
N ALA A 85 -10.79 9.20 9.26
CA ALA A 85 -9.53 9.92 9.44
C ALA A 85 -9.07 9.94 10.90
N ASP A 86 -10.01 10.15 11.83
CA ASP A 86 -9.72 10.12 13.27
C ASP A 86 -9.28 8.71 13.71
N GLU A 87 -9.92 7.65 13.19
CA GLU A 87 -9.50 6.26 13.42
C GLU A 87 -8.09 5.96 12.86
N VAL A 88 -7.74 6.53 11.71
CA VAL A 88 -6.40 6.43 11.13
C VAL A 88 -5.37 7.13 12.03
N ASP A 89 -5.66 8.33 12.53
CA ASP A 89 -4.75 9.07 13.42
C ASP A 89 -4.52 8.30 14.73
N GLU A 90 -5.58 7.81 15.38
CA GLU A 90 -5.48 7.00 16.60
C GLU A 90 -4.64 5.73 16.38
N SER A 91 -4.84 5.08 15.23
CA SER A 91 -4.10 3.86 14.91
C SER A 91 -2.66 4.16 14.48
N THR A 92 -2.38 5.34 13.91
CA THR A 92 -1.03 5.80 13.59
C THR A 92 -0.18 5.94 14.84
N GLU A 93 -0.73 6.51 15.91
CA GLU A 93 -0.03 6.63 17.20
C GLU A 93 0.37 5.25 17.75
N LYS A 94 -0.55 4.27 17.68
CA LYS A 94 -0.29 2.89 18.10
C LYS A 94 0.75 2.21 17.21
N ALA A 95 0.66 2.39 15.89
CA ALA A 95 1.62 1.84 14.94
C ALA A 95 3.04 2.37 15.19
N ILE A 96 3.19 3.67 15.46
CA ILE A 96 4.47 4.26 15.86
C ILE A 96 4.99 3.62 17.15
N GLY A 97 4.12 3.41 18.14
CA GLY A 97 4.48 2.74 19.40
C GLY A 97 4.98 1.32 19.18
N LEU A 98 4.29 0.53 18.35
CA LEU A 98 4.67 -0.84 18.00
C LEU A 98 6.00 -0.89 17.25
N MET A 99 6.20 -0.04 16.23
CA MET A 99 7.45 0.00 15.46
C MET A 99 8.66 0.30 16.34
N LYS A 100 8.52 1.23 17.30
CA LYS A 100 9.57 1.56 18.26
C LYS A 100 9.89 0.42 19.24
N ALA A 101 8.97 -0.50 19.45
CA ALA A 101 9.14 -1.62 20.37
C ALA A 101 9.88 -2.81 19.75
N PHE A 102 9.89 -2.94 18.42
CA PHE A 102 10.64 -4.00 17.74
C PHE A 102 12.15 -3.73 17.81
N ASP A 103 12.94 -4.71 18.23
CA ASP A 103 14.37 -4.71 17.96
C ASP A 103 14.65 -5.26 16.56
N ASP A 104 15.93 -5.31 16.15
CA ASP A 104 16.29 -5.75 14.80
C ASP A 104 16.00 -7.23 14.56
N ASP A 105 16.09 -8.07 15.60
CA ASP A 105 15.76 -9.48 15.52
C ASP A 105 14.25 -9.68 15.29
N ALA A 106 13.40 -8.94 16.02
CA ALA A 106 11.97 -8.95 15.82
C ALA A 106 11.59 -8.40 14.44
N TRP A 107 12.19 -7.29 14.01
CA TRP A 107 11.94 -6.67 12.71
C TRP A 107 12.18 -7.63 11.53
N ASN A 108 13.25 -8.43 11.64
CA ASN A 108 13.61 -9.44 10.64
C ASN A 108 12.96 -10.82 10.90
N GLY A 109 12.23 -10.95 12.01
CA GLY A 109 11.47 -12.15 12.37
C GLY A 109 10.20 -12.31 11.52
N PRO A 110 9.60 -13.51 11.53
CA PRO A 110 8.42 -13.80 10.72
C PRO A 110 7.23 -12.91 11.10
N ALA A 111 6.46 -12.48 10.09
CA ALA A 111 5.21 -11.79 10.33
C ALA A 111 4.19 -12.70 11.06
N PRO A 112 3.33 -12.14 11.93
CA PRO A 112 2.34 -12.92 12.67
C PRO A 112 1.22 -13.47 11.77
N ALA A 113 0.43 -14.39 12.32
CA ALA A 113 -0.83 -14.88 11.74
C ALA A 113 -0.72 -15.49 10.32
N GLY A 114 0.44 -16.05 9.97
CA GLY A 114 0.63 -16.71 8.67
C GLY A 114 0.78 -15.74 7.50
N VAL A 115 0.92 -14.45 7.77
CA VAL A 115 1.34 -13.46 6.77
C VAL A 115 2.74 -13.83 6.29
N ALA A 116 2.93 -13.88 4.98
CA ALA A 116 4.22 -14.22 4.39
C ALA A 116 5.25 -13.10 4.65
N GLY A 117 6.52 -13.50 4.82
CA GLY A 117 7.63 -12.57 5.01
C GLY A 117 7.92 -12.23 6.48
N THR A 118 8.62 -11.12 6.67
CA THR A 118 9.02 -10.60 7.99
C THR A 118 8.10 -9.48 8.47
N ILE A 119 8.17 -9.12 9.75
CA ILE A 119 7.48 -7.92 10.29
C ILE A 119 7.80 -6.69 9.43
N GLY A 120 9.07 -6.47 9.11
CA GLY A 120 9.49 -5.36 8.25
C GLY A 120 8.84 -5.39 6.86
N THR A 121 8.79 -6.55 6.20
CA THR A 121 8.12 -6.69 4.88
C THR A 121 6.61 -6.43 4.98
N GLY A 122 5.99 -6.83 6.09
CA GLY A 122 4.56 -6.59 6.34
C GLY A 122 4.26 -5.10 6.51
N ILE A 123 5.10 -4.37 7.26
CA ILE A 123 4.95 -2.91 7.41
C ILE A 123 5.21 -2.19 6.08
N GLU A 124 6.20 -2.62 5.29
CA GLU A 124 6.41 -2.09 3.92
C GLU A 124 5.16 -2.32 3.04
N GLY A 125 4.53 -3.49 3.15
CA GLY A 125 3.26 -3.79 2.48
C GLY A 125 2.11 -2.88 2.90
N LEU A 126 1.96 -2.60 4.20
CA LEU A 126 0.97 -1.62 4.69
C LEU A 126 1.27 -0.20 4.19
N PHE A 127 2.54 0.18 4.10
CA PHE A 127 2.93 1.48 3.58
C PHE A 127 2.58 1.62 2.09
N TYR A 128 2.88 0.61 1.28
CA TYR A 128 2.43 0.51 -0.11
C TYR A 128 0.89 0.58 -0.22
N ASP A 129 0.18 -0.16 0.61
CA ASP A 129 -1.29 -0.25 0.58
C ASP A 129 -1.96 1.12 0.79
N VAL A 130 -1.53 1.86 1.82
CA VAL A 130 -2.04 3.22 2.11
C VAL A 130 -1.77 4.17 0.94
N TYR A 131 -0.56 4.15 0.38
CA TYR A 131 -0.22 5.01 -0.75
C TYR A 131 -1.08 4.70 -1.97
N LEU A 132 -1.18 3.41 -2.35
CA LEU A 132 -1.88 2.97 -3.54
C LEU A 132 -3.38 3.26 -3.46
N HIS A 133 -4.00 2.99 -2.31
CA HIS A 133 -5.41 3.29 -2.09
C HIS A 133 -5.66 4.79 -1.91
N GLY A 134 -4.71 5.55 -1.39
CA GLY A 134 -4.73 7.00 -1.48
C GLY A 134 -4.74 7.50 -2.93
N ASP A 135 -3.98 6.87 -3.83
CA ASP A 135 -4.02 7.16 -5.26
C ASP A 135 -5.35 6.72 -5.91
N ASP A 136 -5.92 5.58 -5.51
CA ASP A 136 -7.25 5.13 -5.97
C ASP A 136 -8.32 6.19 -5.67
N ILE A 137 -8.30 6.74 -4.46
CA ILE A 137 -9.19 7.81 -4.04
C ILE A 137 -8.95 9.07 -4.88
N ARG A 138 -7.71 9.56 -4.99
CA ARG A 138 -7.39 10.77 -5.76
C ARG A 138 -7.83 10.65 -7.22
N SER A 139 -7.54 9.51 -7.86
CA SER A 139 -7.93 9.22 -9.24
C SER A 139 -9.45 9.30 -9.44
N SER A 140 -10.22 8.72 -8.51
CA SER A 140 -11.69 8.64 -8.59
C SER A 140 -12.38 10.00 -8.58
N ILE A 141 -11.72 11.01 -8.00
CA ILE A 141 -12.26 12.38 -7.89
C ILE A 141 -11.48 13.41 -8.71
N GLY A 142 -10.63 12.94 -9.64
CA GLY A 142 -9.88 13.81 -10.55
C GLY A 142 -8.77 14.64 -9.89
N ARG A 143 -8.28 14.23 -8.72
CA ARG A 143 -7.09 14.83 -8.10
C ARG A 143 -5.82 14.17 -8.64
N PRO A 144 -4.72 14.92 -8.78
CA PRO A 144 -3.47 14.36 -9.28
C PRO A 144 -2.88 13.37 -8.28
N SER A 145 -2.20 12.35 -8.81
CA SER A 145 -1.32 11.48 -8.05
C SER A 145 -0.17 12.26 -7.41
N VAL A 146 0.38 11.72 -6.33
CA VAL A 146 1.50 12.34 -5.59
C VAL A 146 2.72 11.41 -5.65
N GLY A 147 3.91 12.00 -5.76
CA GLY A 147 5.17 11.25 -5.62
C GLY A 147 5.61 11.12 -4.16
N GLY A 148 6.89 10.87 -3.95
CA GLY A 148 7.51 10.88 -2.61
C GLY A 148 7.69 9.49 -1.99
N PRO A 149 7.88 9.42 -0.65
CA PRO A 149 8.22 8.18 0.04
C PRO A 149 7.22 7.03 -0.16
N GLY A 150 5.90 7.29 -0.20
CA GLY A 150 4.89 6.26 -0.47
C GLY A 150 5.01 5.63 -1.86
N LEU A 151 5.30 6.45 -2.88
CA LEU A 151 5.56 5.94 -4.24
C LEU A 151 6.83 5.08 -4.26
N ARG A 152 7.90 5.52 -3.59
CA ARG A 152 9.13 4.74 -3.47
C ARG A 152 8.87 3.42 -2.75
N ALA A 153 8.16 3.43 -1.62
CA ALA A 153 7.78 2.22 -0.89
C ALA A 153 6.99 1.25 -1.78
N SER A 154 6.10 1.80 -2.62
CA SER A 154 5.33 1.01 -3.57
C SER A 154 6.19 0.32 -4.63
N VAL A 155 7.20 1.00 -5.16
CA VAL A 155 8.18 0.40 -6.09
C VAL A 155 8.95 -0.74 -5.41
N HIS A 156 9.42 -0.54 -4.18
CA HIS A 156 10.15 -1.58 -3.44
C HIS A 156 9.26 -2.78 -3.08
N HIS A 157 8.01 -2.54 -2.68
CA HIS A 157 7.05 -3.59 -2.37
C HIS A 157 6.76 -4.45 -3.61
N VAL A 158 6.43 -3.81 -4.74
CA VAL A 158 6.20 -4.50 -6.02
C VAL A 158 7.43 -5.31 -6.42
N ALA A 159 8.65 -4.76 -6.29
CA ALA A 159 9.89 -5.48 -6.59
C ALA A 159 10.08 -6.73 -5.70
N GLY A 160 9.73 -6.62 -4.42
CA GLY A 160 9.72 -7.75 -3.47
C GLY A 160 8.77 -8.85 -3.91
N ILE A 161 7.50 -8.51 -4.18
CA ILE A 161 6.49 -9.49 -4.61
C ILE A 161 6.88 -10.16 -5.94
N LEU A 162 7.39 -9.40 -6.91
CA LEU A 162 7.89 -9.96 -8.17
C LEU A 162 9.04 -10.94 -7.93
N THR A 163 9.94 -10.62 -7.00
CA THR A 163 11.04 -11.52 -6.63
C THR A 163 10.51 -12.82 -6.01
N ASP A 164 9.57 -12.72 -5.08
CA ASP A 164 8.96 -13.87 -4.40
C ASP A 164 8.17 -14.77 -5.37
N ARG A 165 7.55 -14.17 -6.39
CA ARG A 165 6.87 -14.89 -7.48
C ARG A 165 7.84 -15.48 -8.53
N GLY A 166 9.15 -15.27 -8.39
CA GLY A 166 10.16 -15.77 -9.32
C GLY A 166 10.11 -15.08 -10.69
N PHE A 167 9.70 -13.80 -10.73
CA PHE A 167 9.77 -13.00 -11.94
C PHE A 167 11.22 -12.94 -12.46
N LYS A 168 11.40 -12.77 -13.78
CA LYS A 168 12.72 -12.75 -14.40
C LYS A 168 13.63 -11.68 -13.76
N GLY A 169 14.91 -12.00 -13.61
CA GLY A 169 15.93 -11.07 -13.13
C GLY A 169 15.90 -9.76 -13.92
N SER A 170 15.59 -8.66 -13.24
CA SER A 170 15.43 -7.32 -13.84
C SER A 170 15.90 -6.26 -12.84
N THR A 171 16.26 -5.07 -13.33
CA THR A 171 16.57 -3.91 -12.48
C THR A 171 15.55 -2.81 -12.76
N LEU A 172 14.80 -2.38 -11.75
CA LEU A 172 13.92 -1.21 -11.87
C LEU A 172 14.78 0.06 -11.81
N ALA A 173 14.95 0.72 -12.95
CA ALA A 173 15.69 1.97 -13.12
C ALA A 173 14.69 3.09 -13.47
N LEU A 174 13.85 3.42 -12.49
CA LEU A 174 12.71 4.34 -12.63
C LEU A 174 13.09 5.77 -12.28
N ASP A 175 12.45 6.76 -12.92
CA ASP A 175 12.82 8.16 -12.78
C ASP A 175 12.74 8.64 -11.32
N GLY A 176 13.87 9.14 -10.80
CA GLY A 176 13.95 9.68 -9.44
C GLY A 176 13.93 8.65 -8.31
N ILE A 177 14.03 7.36 -8.62
CA ILE A 177 14.14 6.27 -7.64
C ILE A 177 15.48 5.55 -7.87
N ASP A 178 16.20 5.24 -6.78
CA ASP A 178 17.42 4.43 -6.88
C ASP A 178 17.12 3.06 -7.51
N GLU A 179 18.09 2.48 -8.21
CA GLU A 179 17.90 1.19 -8.86
C GLU A 179 17.48 0.09 -7.86
N VAL A 180 16.36 -0.58 -8.16
CA VAL A 180 15.82 -1.66 -7.32
C VAL A 180 15.96 -3.00 -8.04
N PRO A 181 16.74 -3.95 -7.52
CA PRO A 181 16.86 -5.26 -8.14
C PRO A 181 15.59 -6.10 -7.91
N VAL A 182 15.16 -6.80 -8.95
CA VAL A 182 14.13 -7.87 -8.92
C VAL A 182 14.83 -9.18 -9.22
N SER A 183 14.63 -10.21 -8.38
CA SER A 183 15.22 -11.55 -8.57
C SER A 183 16.73 -11.54 -8.83
N GLY A 184 17.47 -10.65 -8.15
CA GLY A 184 18.93 -10.51 -8.28
C GLY A 184 19.40 -9.49 -9.32
N GLY A 185 18.49 -8.77 -9.98
CA GLY A 185 18.84 -7.77 -11.00
C GLY A 185 18.82 -8.34 -12.43
N GLY A 186 19.12 -7.50 -13.42
CA GLY A 186 19.21 -7.92 -14.82
C GLY A 186 18.92 -6.78 -15.79
N ASP A 187 18.14 -7.08 -16.84
CA ASP A 187 17.72 -6.09 -17.83
C ASP A 187 16.98 -4.92 -17.15
N ALA A 188 17.26 -3.70 -17.59
CA ALA A 188 16.65 -2.50 -17.02
C ALA A 188 15.18 -2.37 -17.43
N ILE A 189 14.33 -2.10 -16.45
CA ILE A 189 12.96 -1.61 -16.62
C ILE A 189 12.98 -0.13 -16.24
N SER A 190 12.78 0.75 -17.22
CA SER A 190 12.86 2.20 -17.04
C SER A 190 11.54 2.90 -17.34
N GLY A 191 11.35 4.08 -16.76
CA GLY A 191 10.17 4.92 -16.98
C GLY A 191 9.72 5.63 -15.71
N ASP A 192 8.51 6.20 -15.79
CA ASP A 192 7.88 6.88 -14.68
C ASP A 192 7.49 5.88 -13.56
N PRO A 193 7.88 6.12 -12.30
CA PRO A 193 7.62 5.19 -11.21
C PRO A 193 6.14 5.00 -10.90
N LEU A 194 5.31 6.03 -11.07
CA LEU A 194 3.87 5.91 -10.84
C LEU A 194 3.24 5.06 -11.93
N GLN A 195 3.56 5.29 -13.20
CA GLN A 195 3.05 4.44 -14.29
C GLN A 195 3.47 2.99 -14.11
N PHE A 196 4.71 2.73 -13.66
CA PHE A 196 5.15 1.38 -13.32
C PHE A 196 4.29 0.76 -12.22
N VAL A 197 4.09 1.45 -11.09
CA VAL A 197 3.26 0.94 -9.98
C VAL A 197 1.82 0.69 -10.43
N LEU A 198 1.22 1.60 -11.22
CA LEU A 198 -0.14 1.42 -11.72
C LEU A 198 -0.24 0.21 -12.66
N ALA A 199 0.72 0.00 -13.55
CA ALA A 199 0.76 -1.17 -14.42
C ALA A 199 0.97 -2.47 -13.64
N ALA A 200 1.93 -2.48 -12.73
CA ALA A 200 2.28 -3.63 -11.88
C ALA A 200 1.20 -4.00 -10.87
N THR A 201 0.16 -3.17 -10.72
CA THR A 201 -0.97 -3.41 -9.80
C THR A 201 -2.31 -3.46 -10.54
N GLY A 202 -2.29 -3.58 -11.87
CA GLY A 202 -3.50 -3.75 -12.69
C GLY A 202 -4.37 -2.50 -12.87
N ARG A 203 -3.87 -1.32 -12.50
CA ARG A 203 -4.57 -0.01 -12.62
C ARG A 203 -4.29 0.69 -13.94
N ALA A 204 -3.26 0.26 -14.68
CA ALA A 204 -2.92 0.77 -16.00
C ALA A 204 -2.43 -0.36 -16.92
N ASP A 205 -2.43 -0.11 -18.23
CA ASP A 205 -1.84 -1.02 -19.20
C ASP A 205 -0.31 -1.01 -19.07
N ALA A 206 0.29 -2.20 -19.10
CA ALA A 206 1.74 -2.41 -19.04
C ALA A 206 2.43 -2.19 -20.41
N ALA A 207 1.69 -2.32 -21.51
CA ALA A 207 2.24 -2.25 -22.86
C ALA A 207 2.94 -0.90 -23.20
N PRO A 208 2.44 0.27 -22.77
CA PRO A 208 3.14 1.56 -22.98
C PRO A 208 4.52 1.63 -22.33
N LEU A 209 4.79 0.81 -21.30
CA LEU A 209 6.10 0.69 -20.64
C LEU A 209 6.96 -0.44 -21.26
N GLY A 210 6.47 -1.12 -22.30
CA GLY A 210 7.12 -2.28 -22.89
C GLY A 210 7.11 -3.53 -21.99
N LEU A 211 6.19 -3.59 -21.02
CA LEU A 211 6.11 -4.65 -20.02
C LEU A 211 5.04 -5.69 -20.40
N SER A 212 5.30 -6.96 -20.04
CA SER A 212 4.33 -8.05 -20.15
C SER A 212 3.21 -7.87 -19.11
N PRO A 213 1.97 -8.33 -19.37
CA PRO A 213 0.91 -8.41 -18.35
C PRO A 213 1.32 -9.16 -17.07
N ASP A 214 2.29 -10.07 -17.15
CA ASP A 214 2.83 -10.82 -16.00
C ASP A 214 3.50 -9.93 -14.93
N ILE A 215 3.68 -8.63 -15.21
CA ILE A 215 4.13 -7.65 -14.21
C ILE A 215 3.07 -7.37 -13.14
N ASN A 216 1.80 -7.66 -13.42
CA ASN A 216 0.70 -7.41 -12.50
C ASN A 216 0.76 -8.39 -11.31
N ILE A 217 1.10 -7.88 -10.12
CA ILE A 217 1.26 -8.68 -8.91
C ILE A 217 -0.06 -9.28 -8.40
N TYR A 218 -1.21 -8.80 -8.88
CA TYR A 218 -2.54 -9.32 -8.58
C TYR A 218 -3.12 -10.23 -9.66
N ALA A 219 -2.41 -10.47 -10.77
CA ALA A 219 -2.82 -11.46 -11.77
C ALA A 219 -2.49 -12.89 -11.29
N ASP A 220 -3.40 -13.82 -11.58
CA ASP A 220 -3.27 -15.27 -11.32
C ASP A 220 -2.05 -15.89 -12.03
#